data_AF-A0A2V6GPJ1-F1
#
_entry.id   AF-A0A2V6GPJ1-F1
#
_cell.length_a   1.000
_cell.length_b   1.000
_cell.length_c   1.000
_cell.angle_alpha   90.00
_cell.angle_beta   90.00
_cell.angle_gamma   90.00
#
_symmetry.space_group_name_H-M   'P 1'
#
loop_
_entity.id
_entity.type
_entity.pdbx_description
1 polymer ?
#
loop_
_entity_poly.entity_id
_entity_poly.type
_entity_poly.pdbx_seq_one_letter_code
_entity_poly.pdbx_strand_id
1 'polypeptide(L)'
;IDEIDKIASAGNLIGRDVSGRGVQTTLLKLMEETEVPVRSMNDIQAQLQAAFEFQRRGKAKRETINTRHILFVVSGAFGKLKEQVGRRVRQSQIGFSAEPVQVMDNELFQHVTTQDFIEYGFEPEFIGRLPVRVVCEDLDADDLFKIMKYSEGSLLRQYERAFRAYGIEISFEDEALLLLAEAAAREKTGARGLLTVFEKLFRDYKYYLAGSGLSQLRVTGELVREPKRVLDRLMTEGHKLEAQTLEAAVHQFAEKFKADHGLEIVFDETAVRRLVERAQVERMTLNDFCAHLFKDYQFGLNLVKKNTGQTKFVINAEAVDAPDKFLSELVVRSYYPVAMAQKA
;
A
#
# COMPACT_ATOMS: atom_id res chain seq x y z
N ILE A 1 19.27 17.93 -11.25
CA ILE A 1 20.04 16.78 -11.81
C ILE A 1 20.38 15.88 -10.64
N ASP A 2 19.84 14.67 -10.62
CA ASP A 2 20.11 13.73 -9.52
C ASP A 2 21.27 12.79 -9.89
N GLU A 3 21.80 12.06 -8.90
CA GLU A 3 22.89 11.09 -9.05
C GLU A 3 24.18 11.67 -9.69
N ILE A 4 24.47 12.94 -9.42
CA ILE A 4 25.67 13.62 -9.96
C ILE A 4 26.98 12.98 -9.47
N ASP A 5 26.95 12.23 -8.37
CA ASP A 5 28.09 11.46 -7.88
C ASP A 5 28.53 10.35 -8.86
N LYS A 6 27.65 9.91 -9.77
CA LYS A 6 27.93 8.84 -10.74
C LYS A 6 28.74 9.30 -11.95
N ILE A 7 28.79 10.60 -12.21
CA ILE A 7 29.53 11.16 -13.36
C ILE A 7 30.96 11.57 -12.99
N ALA A 8 31.34 11.48 -11.71
CA ALA A 8 32.71 11.64 -11.27
C ALA A 8 33.59 10.55 -11.89
N SER A 9 34.75 10.94 -12.41
CA SER A 9 35.67 9.99 -13.04
C SER A 9 36.18 9.00 -12.00
N ALA A 10 36.11 7.70 -12.32
CA ALA A 10 36.67 6.68 -11.44
C ALA A 10 38.20 6.83 -11.46
N GLY A 11 38.76 7.32 -10.36
CA GLY A 11 40.20 7.40 -10.16
C GLY A 11 40.84 6.04 -10.48
N ASN A 12 41.75 6.06 -11.47
CA ASN A 12 42.59 4.94 -11.97
C ASN A 12 42.14 4.17 -13.22
N LEU A 13 41.34 4.75 -14.13
CA LEU A 13 41.25 4.21 -15.50
C LEU A 13 42.38 4.78 -16.37
N ILE A 14 43.39 3.94 -16.66
CA ILE A 14 44.36 4.16 -17.74
C ILE A 14 43.62 3.94 -19.07
N GLY A 15 42.88 4.97 -19.50
CA GLY A 15 42.04 4.96 -20.70
C GLY A 15 41.22 6.25 -20.82
N ARG A 16 40.75 6.57 -22.03
CA ARG A 16 39.88 7.73 -22.26
C ARG A 16 38.50 7.44 -21.66
N ASP A 17 38.24 7.96 -20.47
CA ASP A 17 36.92 7.91 -19.82
C ASP A 17 35.95 8.83 -20.58
N VAL A 18 35.19 8.24 -21.50
CA VAL A 18 34.27 8.98 -22.39
C VAL A 18 32.92 9.23 -21.72
N SER A 19 32.55 8.49 -20.66
CA SER A 19 31.22 8.57 -20.06
C SER A 19 31.11 9.61 -18.94
N GLY A 20 32.03 9.65 -17.97
CA GLY A 20 31.93 10.58 -16.84
C GLY A 20 32.32 12.01 -17.21
N ARG A 21 33.57 12.19 -17.64
CA ARG A 21 34.12 13.52 -18.00
C ARG A 21 33.39 14.18 -19.17
N GLY A 22 33.01 13.39 -20.19
CA GLY A 22 32.25 13.91 -21.33
C GLY A 22 30.89 14.50 -20.93
N VAL A 23 30.21 13.89 -19.95
CA VAL A 23 28.95 14.41 -19.39
C VAL A 23 29.22 15.69 -18.60
N GLN A 24 30.25 15.74 -17.76
CA GLN A 24 30.63 16.96 -17.03
C GLN A 24 30.93 18.14 -17.97
N THR A 25 31.74 17.93 -19.01
CA THR A 25 32.02 18.97 -20.03
C THR A 25 30.76 19.43 -20.78
N THR A 26 29.81 18.52 -21.01
CA THR A 26 28.56 18.86 -21.69
C THR A 26 27.64 19.68 -20.79
N LEU A 27 27.55 19.32 -19.51
CA LEU A 27 26.80 20.09 -18.51
C LEU A 27 27.39 21.48 -18.29
N LEU A 28 28.72 21.63 -18.30
CA LEU A 28 29.39 22.92 -18.24
C LEU A 28 28.86 23.90 -19.28
N LYS A 29 28.71 23.45 -20.54
CA LYS A 29 28.17 24.29 -21.62
C LYS A 29 26.77 24.80 -21.29
N LEU A 30 25.93 23.98 -20.65
CA LEU A 30 24.59 24.39 -20.24
C LEU A 30 24.63 25.44 -19.12
N MET A 31 25.65 25.43 -18.28
CA MET A 31 25.86 26.35 -17.16
C MET A 31 26.59 27.65 -17.56
N GLU A 32 26.99 27.80 -18.83
CA GLU A 32 27.79 28.92 -19.35
C GLU A 32 26.95 30.04 -20.01
N GLU A 33 25.68 30.18 -19.65
CA GLU A 33 24.77 31.18 -20.24
C GLU A 33 24.72 31.10 -21.78
N THR A 34 24.22 29.99 -22.31
CA THR A 34 24.25 29.70 -23.75
C THR A 34 22.84 29.57 -24.35
N GLU A 35 22.75 29.66 -25.67
CA GLU A 35 21.55 29.26 -26.41
C GLU A 35 21.66 27.79 -26.83
N VAL A 36 20.82 26.95 -26.24
CA VAL A 36 20.79 25.51 -26.52
C VAL A 36 19.56 25.18 -27.36
N PRO A 37 19.70 24.43 -28.47
CA PRO A 37 18.55 23.98 -29.25
C PRO A 37 17.70 23.01 -28.42
N VAL A 38 16.38 23.23 -28.43
CA VAL A 38 15.41 22.40 -27.68
C VAL A 38 15.34 20.97 -28.21
N ARG A 39 15.62 20.78 -29.50
CA ARG A 39 15.54 19.49 -30.19
C ARG A 39 16.93 18.99 -30.57
N SER A 40 17.18 17.71 -30.30
CA SER A 40 18.45 17.08 -30.64
C SER A 40 18.57 16.89 -32.16
N MET A 41 19.78 17.03 -32.71
CA MET A 41 20.03 16.76 -34.14
C MET A 41 19.85 15.30 -34.51
N ASN A 42 19.87 14.36 -33.56
CA ASN A 42 19.78 12.92 -33.83
C ASN A 42 18.35 12.37 -33.76
N ASP A 43 17.37 13.21 -33.42
CA ASP A 43 15.98 12.82 -33.42
C ASP A 43 15.45 12.83 -34.86
N ILE A 44 15.16 11.65 -35.40
CA ILE A 44 14.69 11.44 -36.78
C ILE A 44 13.44 12.29 -37.05
N GLN A 45 12.59 12.48 -36.03
CA GLN A 45 11.38 13.29 -36.14
C GLN A 45 11.70 14.79 -36.22
N ALA A 46 12.70 15.25 -35.46
CA ALA A 46 13.19 16.63 -35.53
C ALA A 46 13.93 16.92 -36.84
N GLN A 47 14.67 15.94 -37.39
CA GLN A 47 15.30 16.06 -38.72
C GLN A 47 14.26 16.13 -39.83
N LEU A 48 13.24 15.26 -39.79
CA LEU A 48 12.14 15.28 -40.76
C LEU A 48 11.35 16.59 -40.68
N GLN A 49 11.00 17.08 -39.47
CA GLN A 49 10.35 18.38 -39.31
C GLN A 49 11.23 19.53 -39.80
N ALA A 50 12.51 19.54 -39.48
CA ALA A 50 13.44 20.56 -39.97
C ALA A 50 13.57 20.53 -41.50
N ALA A 51 13.54 19.34 -42.13
CA ALA A 51 13.55 19.19 -43.59
C ALA A 51 12.24 19.68 -44.23
N PHE A 52 11.09 19.33 -43.67
CA PHE A 52 9.77 19.81 -44.13
C PHE A 52 9.60 21.33 -43.95
N GLU A 53 10.10 21.90 -42.86
CA GLU A 53 10.09 23.35 -42.62
C GLU A 53 11.07 24.09 -43.53
N PHE A 54 12.26 23.54 -43.79
CA PHE A 54 13.22 24.07 -44.74
C PHE A 54 12.63 24.15 -46.15
N GLN A 55 11.93 23.10 -46.58
CA GLN A 55 11.27 23.03 -47.90
C GLN A 55 10.10 24.02 -48.03
N ARG A 56 9.42 24.38 -46.93
CA ARG A 56 8.28 25.33 -46.93
C ARG A 56 8.66 26.79 -46.73
N ARG A 57 9.74 27.10 -46.00
CA ARG A 57 10.05 28.48 -45.55
C ARG A 57 11.49 28.93 -45.81
N GLY A 58 12.34 28.10 -46.41
CA GLY A 58 13.73 28.44 -46.78
C GLY A 58 14.71 28.63 -45.61
N LYS A 59 14.23 28.67 -44.35
CA LYS A 59 15.05 28.64 -43.13
C LYS A 59 14.35 27.76 -42.08
N ALA A 60 15.04 26.74 -41.58
CA ALA A 60 14.58 25.96 -40.44
C ALA A 60 14.70 26.82 -39.17
N LYS A 61 13.58 27.10 -38.50
CA LYS A 61 13.59 27.89 -37.26
C LYS A 61 13.91 26.95 -36.10
N ARG A 62 15.18 26.90 -35.70
CA ARG A 62 15.59 26.12 -34.54
C ARG A 62 15.06 26.82 -33.28
N GLU A 63 14.17 26.17 -32.56
CA GLU A 63 13.77 26.60 -31.23
C GLU A 63 14.98 26.47 -30.31
N THR A 64 15.42 27.59 -29.72
CA THR A 64 16.52 27.64 -28.75
C THR A 64 15.99 28.11 -27.39
N ILE A 65 16.62 27.64 -26.33
CA ILE A 65 16.40 28.10 -24.95
C ILE A 65 17.70 28.73 -24.47
N ASN A 66 17.59 29.91 -23.88
CA ASN A 66 18.70 30.57 -23.19
C ASN A 66 18.79 30.06 -21.74
N THR A 67 19.97 29.60 -21.32
CA THR A 67 20.17 29.01 -19.99
C THR A 67 20.51 30.02 -18.88
N ARG A 68 20.65 31.31 -19.19
CA ARG A 68 21.12 32.36 -18.26
C ARG A 68 20.37 32.46 -16.93
N HIS A 69 19.06 32.22 -16.95
CA HIS A 69 18.20 32.34 -15.75
C HIS A 69 17.69 30.99 -15.24
N ILE A 70 18.30 29.90 -15.67
CA ILE A 70 17.95 28.55 -15.21
C ILE A 70 18.74 28.23 -13.95
N LEU A 71 18.06 27.94 -12.85
CA LEU A 71 18.68 27.44 -11.62
C LEU A 71 19.03 25.96 -11.80
N PHE A 72 20.32 25.64 -11.67
CA PHE A 72 20.80 24.26 -11.66
C PHE A 72 20.93 23.77 -10.22
N VAL A 73 20.01 22.90 -9.81
CA VAL A 73 20.13 22.13 -8.56
C VAL A 73 20.65 20.75 -8.92
N VAL A 74 21.76 20.35 -8.30
CA VAL A 74 22.34 19.02 -8.46
C VAL A 74 22.41 18.29 -7.13
N SER A 75 22.18 16.98 -7.14
CA SER A 75 22.19 16.12 -5.96
C SER A 75 22.94 14.82 -6.24
N GLY A 76 23.49 14.22 -5.19
CA GLY A 76 24.22 12.95 -5.28
C GLY A 76 24.54 12.41 -3.89
N ALA A 77 24.83 11.11 -3.81
CA ALA A 77 25.16 10.43 -2.56
C ALA A 77 26.68 10.17 -2.46
N PHE A 78 27.39 11.08 -1.81
CA PHE A 78 28.86 11.12 -1.79
C PHE A 78 29.50 10.29 -0.67
N GLY A 79 29.18 9.00 -0.58
CA GLY A 79 29.69 8.13 0.49
C GLY A 79 31.22 8.07 0.58
N LYS A 80 31.93 7.91 -0.55
CA LYS A 80 33.41 7.85 -0.56
C LYS A 80 34.07 9.20 -0.26
N LEU A 81 33.40 10.32 -0.59
CA LEU A 81 33.89 11.66 -0.29
C LEU A 81 33.96 11.87 1.22
N LYS A 82 32.94 11.39 1.96
CA LYS A 82 32.92 11.42 3.42
C LYS A 82 34.14 10.72 4.01
N GLU A 83 34.50 9.54 3.50
CA GLU A 83 35.69 8.80 3.95
C GLU A 83 37.00 9.54 3.65
N GLN A 84 37.12 10.11 2.45
CA GLN A 84 38.29 10.88 2.01
C GLN A 84 38.51 12.12 2.89
N VAL A 85 37.45 12.89 3.12
CA VAL A 85 37.47 14.06 4.01
C VAL A 85 37.83 13.65 5.43
N GLY A 86 37.24 12.57 5.94
CA GLY A 86 37.56 12.04 7.27
C GLY A 86 39.04 11.64 7.40
N ARG A 87 39.65 11.03 6.37
CA ARG A 87 41.09 10.72 6.37
C ARG A 87 41.93 11.99 6.40
N ARG A 88 41.61 12.98 5.56
CA ARG A 88 42.35 14.25 5.49
C ARG A 88 42.30 15.01 6.82
N VAL A 89 41.11 15.16 7.40
CA VAL A 89 40.91 15.87 8.67
C VAL A 89 41.70 15.20 9.81
N ARG A 90 41.71 13.85 9.86
CA ARG A 90 42.52 13.10 10.84
C ARG A 90 44.02 13.21 10.60
N GLN A 91 44.47 13.21 9.34
CA GLN A 91 45.89 13.34 9.00
C GLN A 91 46.46 14.72 9.36
N SER A 92 45.66 15.78 9.25
CA SER A 92 46.03 17.13 9.70
C SER A 92 46.28 17.23 11.21
N GLN A 93 45.95 16.21 12.01
CA GLN A 93 46.15 16.17 13.46
C GLN A 93 47.45 15.45 13.89
N ILE A 94 48.27 14.95 12.96
CA ILE A 94 49.56 14.30 13.28
C ILE A 94 50.65 15.38 13.34
N GLY A 95 50.69 16.12 14.45
CA GLY A 95 51.73 17.13 14.74
C GLY A 95 51.93 17.29 16.25
N PHE A 96 53.16 17.63 16.68
CA PHE A 96 53.62 17.65 18.09
C PHE A 96 52.83 18.56 19.07
N SER A 97 51.75 19.22 18.64
CA SER A 97 50.87 20.04 19.48
C SER A 97 49.40 20.04 19.04
N ALA A 98 48.95 19.03 18.29
CA ALA A 98 47.55 18.97 17.86
C ALA A 98 46.70 18.23 18.92
N GLU A 99 45.72 18.92 19.49
CA GLU A 99 44.67 18.25 20.27
C GLU A 99 43.75 17.45 19.32
N PRO A 100 43.42 16.19 19.64
CA PRO A 100 42.53 15.40 18.82
C PRO A 100 41.11 15.94 18.92
N VAL A 101 40.68 16.73 17.93
CA VAL A 101 39.27 17.09 17.76
C VAL A 101 38.57 15.89 17.14
N GLN A 102 37.69 15.23 17.91
CA GLN A 102 36.76 14.25 17.36
C GLN A 102 35.71 14.99 16.54
N VAL A 103 35.92 15.08 15.22
CA VAL A 103 34.88 15.57 14.31
C VAL A 103 33.84 14.46 14.15
N MET A 104 32.60 14.76 14.49
CA MET A 104 31.51 13.79 14.35
C MET A 104 31.21 13.53 12.87
N ASP A 105 30.72 12.33 12.57
CA ASP A 105 30.48 11.89 11.20
C ASP A 105 29.47 12.76 10.44
N ASN A 106 28.53 13.40 11.13
CA ASN A 106 27.55 14.36 10.59
C ASN A 106 28.17 15.72 10.23
N GLU A 107 29.31 16.08 10.81
CA GLU A 107 29.99 17.36 10.57
C GLU A 107 31.02 17.27 9.44
N LEU A 108 31.44 16.06 9.05
CA LEU A 108 32.48 15.86 8.02
C LEU A 108 32.14 16.54 6.68
N PHE A 109 30.87 16.54 6.28
CA PHE A 109 30.45 17.20 5.05
C PHE A 109 30.55 18.73 5.12
N GLN A 110 30.53 19.34 6.31
CA GLN A 110 30.71 20.79 6.47
C GLN A 110 32.15 21.22 6.21
N HIS A 111 33.11 20.30 6.33
CA HIS A 111 34.53 20.54 6.06
C HIS A 111 34.95 20.22 4.62
N VAL A 112 34.01 19.87 3.74
CA VAL A 112 34.33 19.53 2.35
C VAL A 112 34.86 20.76 1.60
N THR A 113 36.02 20.62 0.99
CA THR A 113 36.64 21.64 0.15
C THR A 113 36.47 21.30 -1.33
N THR A 114 36.70 22.27 -2.21
CA THR A 114 36.72 22.03 -3.67
C THR A 114 37.76 20.98 -4.06
N GLN A 115 38.89 20.95 -3.35
CA GLN A 115 39.95 19.98 -3.61
C GLN A 115 39.48 18.54 -3.41
N ASP A 116 38.62 18.29 -2.41
CA ASP A 116 38.08 16.95 -2.18
C ASP A 116 37.23 16.46 -3.35
N PHE A 117 36.41 17.35 -3.95
CA PHE A 117 35.61 17.01 -5.11
C PHE A 117 36.47 16.75 -6.36
N ILE A 118 37.57 17.47 -6.53
CA ILE A 118 38.51 17.25 -7.63
C ILE A 118 39.16 15.86 -7.47
N GLU A 119 39.65 15.56 -6.28
CA GLU A 119 40.22 14.24 -5.95
C GLU A 119 39.17 13.11 -6.06
N TYR A 120 37.90 13.40 -5.76
CA TYR A 120 36.79 12.47 -5.96
C TYR A 120 36.51 12.16 -7.43
N GLY A 121 36.92 13.04 -8.36
CA GLY A 121 36.83 12.82 -9.80
C GLY A 121 36.00 13.84 -10.58
N PHE A 122 35.69 15.00 -9.99
CA PHE A 122 35.07 16.10 -10.74
C PHE A 122 36.10 17.03 -11.38
N GLU A 123 35.73 17.59 -12.53
CA GLU A 123 36.52 18.63 -13.19
C GLU A 123 36.47 19.94 -12.37
N PRO A 124 37.61 20.61 -12.16
CA PRO A 124 37.67 21.87 -11.39
C PRO A 124 36.70 22.93 -11.90
N GLU A 125 36.55 23.05 -13.21
CA GLU A 125 35.64 24.00 -13.87
C GLU A 125 34.18 23.69 -13.52
N PHE A 126 33.82 22.40 -13.47
CA PHE A 126 32.46 21.96 -13.17
C PHE A 126 32.07 22.29 -11.72
N ILE A 127 32.92 21.94 -10.76
CA ILE A 127 32.67 22.27 -9.35
C ILE A 127 32.75 23.76 -9.08
N GLY A 128 33.59 24.50 -9.83
CA GLY A 128 33.65 25.96 -9.78
C GLY A 128 32.32 26.64 -10.12
N ARG A 129 31.45 26.01 -10.93
CA ARG A 129 30.10 26.49 -11.26
C ARG A 129 29.04 26.13 -10.21
N LEU A 130 29.41 25.38 -9.17
CA LEU A 130 28.53 24.94 -8.08
C LEU A 130 29.03 25.50 -6.72
N PRO A 131 28.96 26.83 -6.50
CA PRO A 131 29.51 27.46 -5.30
C PRO A 131 28.63 27.24 -4.06
N VAL A 132 27.33 27.05 -4.23
CA VAL A 132 26.39 26.80 -3.13
C VAL A 132 26.33 25.30 -2.87
N ARG A 133 26.67 24.90 -1.64
CA ARG A 133 26.68 23.51 -1.20
C ARG A 133 25.77 23.37 0.00
N VAL A 134 24.84 22.43 -0.09
CA VAL A 134 23.91 22.10 0.99
C VAL A 134 24.16 20.65 1.36
N VAL A 135 24.27 20.40 2.67
CA VAL A 135 24.44 19.07 3.23
C VAL A 135 23.12 18.65 3.85
N CYS A 136 22.63 17.47 3.48
CA CYS A 136 21.47 16.86 4.14
C CYS A 136 21.97 15.89 5.21
N GLU A 137 21.42 16.02 6.41
CA GLU A 137 21.75 15.15 7.54
C GLU A 137 21.08 13.77 7.40
N ASP A 138 21.65 12.78 8.08
CA ASP A 138 21.08 11.44 8.15
C ASP A 138 19.76 11.47 8.93
N LEU A 139 18.76 10.70 8.47
CA LEU A 139 17.45 10.64 9.10
C LEU A 139 17.48 9.73 10.34
N ASP A 140 17.05 10.26 11.48
CA ASP A 140 16.83 9.47 12.70
C ASP A 140 15.37 8.94 12.79
N ALA A 141 15.07 8.24 13.89
CA ALA A 141 13.72 7.70 14.11
C ALA A 141 12.66 8.81 14.27
N ASP A 142 13.00 9.94 14.89
CA ASP A 142 12.06 11.03 15.10
C ASP A 142 11.74 11.74 13.78
N ASP A 143 12.72 11.88 12.89
CA ASP A 143 12.54 12.42 11.55
C ASP A 143 11.69 11.50 10.68
N LEU A 144 11.94 10.18 10.73
CA LEU A 144 11.13 9.19 10.02
C LEU A 144 9.68 9.19 10.53
N PHE A 145 9.46 9.35 11.84
CA PHE A 145 8.14 9.52 12.42
C PHE A 145 7.44 10.77 11.86
N LYS A 146 8.13 11.93 11.85
CA LYS A 146 7.59 13.18 11.28
C LYS A 146 7.27 13.05 9.79
N ILE A 147 8.13 12.38 9.02
CA ILE A 147 7.91 12.12 7.59
C ILE A 147 6.64 11.31 7.38
N MET A 148 6.41 10.26 8.17
CA MET A 148 5.17 9.47 8.08
C MET A 148 3.93 10.31 8.44
N LYS A 149 4.01 11.13 9.48
CA LYS A 149 2.84 11.83 10.03
C LYS A 149 2.46 13.10 9.27
N TYR A 150 3.45 13.87 8.80
CA TYR A 150 3.22 15.24 8.31
C TYR A 150 3.46 15.42 6.80
N SER A 151 4.10 14.47 6.11
CA SER A 151 4.31 14.58 4.67
C SER A 151 2.99 14.48 3.90
N GLU A 152 2.74 15.38 2.94
CA GLU A 152 1.52 15.37 2.11
C GLU A 152 1.35 14.08 1.30
N GLY A 153 2.47 13.48 0.89
CA GLY A 153 2.56 12.22 0.17
C GLY A 153 2.95 11.04 1.06
N SER A 154 2.57 11.07 2.35
CA SER A 154 3.05 10.07 3.30
C SER A 154 2.66 8.65 2.93
N LEU A 155 3.52 7.72 3.36
CA LEU A 155 3.29 6.29 3.24
C LEU A 155 1.97 5.87 3.89
N LEU A 156 1.55 6.54 4.97
CA LEU A 156 0.27 6.29 5.64
C LEU A 156 -0.91 6.47 4.68
N ARG A 157 -0.96 7.58 3.93
CA ARG A 157 -2.03 7.84 2.96
C ARG A 157 -2.09 6.79 1.84
N GLN A 158 -0.94 6.24 1.45
CA GLN A 158 -0.89 5.16 0.45
C GLN A 158 -1.50 3.88 1.00
N TYR A 159 -1.19 3.55 2.26
CA TYR A 159 -1.75 2.39 2.96
C TYR A 159 -3.24 2.56 3.28
N GLU A 160 -3.68 3.76 3.68
CA GLU A 160 -5.09 4.09 3.83
C GLU A 160 -5.88 3.83 2.55
N ARG A 161 -5.36 4.29 1.40
CA ARG A 161 -5.99 4.04 0.10
C ARG A 161 -5.99 2.56 -0.27
N ALA A 162 -4.90 1.84 -0.01
CA ALA A 162 -4.78 0.42 -0.30
C ALA A 162 -5.78 -0.41 0.50
N PHE A 163 -5.90 -0.18 1.82
CA PHE A 163 -6.86 -0.89 2.67
C PHE A 163 -8.31 -0.50 2.36
N ARG A 164 -8.56 0.77 2.02
CA ARG A 164 -9.89 1.23 1.59
C ARG A 164 -10.38 0.51 0.33
N ALA A 165 -9.49 0.12 -0.58
CA ALA A 165 -9.87 -0.68 -1.76
C ALA A 165 -10.43 -2.07 -1.39
N TYR A 166 -10.10 -2.58 -0.20
CA TYR A 166 -10.66 -3.81 0.37
C TYR A 166 -11.85 -3.56 1.30
N GLY A 167 -12.35 -2.32 1.40
CA GLY A 167 -13.44 -1.96 2.32
C GLY A 167 -13.00 -1.80 3.78
N ILE A 168 -11.69 -1.70 4.05
CA ILE A 168 -11.14 -1.62 5.40
C ILE A 168 -10.63 -0.20 5.68
N GLU A 169 -11.14 0.43 6.73
CA GLU A 169 -10.63 1.70 7.24
C GLU A 169 -9.47 1.43 8.21
N ILE A 170 -8.25 1.80 7.79
CA ILE A 170 -7.05 1.66 8.61
C ILE A 170 -6.75 2.96 9.36
N SER A 171 -6.34 2.85 10.62
CA SER A 171 -5.90 3.97 11.46
C SER A 171 -4.59 3.62 12.16
N PHE A 172 -3.76 4.62 12.46
CA PHE A 172 -2.43 4.42 13.04
C PHE A 172 -2.29 5.17 14.36
N GLU A 173 -1.80 4.49 15.40
CA GLU A 173 -1.46 5.10 16.67
C GLU A 173 -0.01 5.59 16.68
N ASP A 174 0.26 6.68 17.42
CA ASP A 174 1.59 7.28 17.48
C ASP A 174 2.65 6.28 17.99
N GLU A 175 2.32 5.41 18.95
CA GLU A 175 3.23 4.36 19.42
C GLU A 175 3.64 3.41 18.28
N ALA A 176 2.68 3.00 17.43
CA ALA A 176 2.96 2.13 16.30
C ALA A 176 3.89 2.83 15.30
N LEU A 177 3.62 4.11 15.00
CA LEU A 177 4.45 4.90 14.10
C LEU A 177 5.87 5.07 14.63
N LEU A 178 6.05 5.30 15.93
CA LEU A 178 7.38 5.38 16.55
C LEU A 178 8.15 4.06 16.40
N LEU A 179 7.51 2.92 16.71
CA LEU A 179 8.14 1.60 16.54
C LEU A 179 8.53 1.29 15.10
N LEU A 180 7.68 1.68 14.14
CA LEU A 180 7.95 1.55 12.71
C LEU A 180 9.11 2.45 12.28
N ALA A 181 9.19 3.67 12.81
CA ALA A 181 10.28 4.59 12.55
C ALA A 181 11.62 4.07 13.10
N GLU A 182 11.63 3.56 14.34
CA GLU A 182 12.80 2.91 14.94
C GLU A 182 13.26 1.67 14.16
N ALA A 183 12.32 0.88 13.65
CA ALA A 183 12.63 -0.26 12.80
C ALA A 183 13.23 0.20 11.46
N ALA A 184 12.70 1.25 10.84
CA ALA A 184 13.20 1.78 9.58
C ALA A 184 14.56 2.48 9.72
N ALA A 185 14.82 3.17 10.84
CA ALA A 185 16.12 3.76 11.12
C ALA A 185 17.23 2.69 11.16
N ARG A 186 16.92 1.49 11.67
CA ARG A 186 17.84 0.34 11.69
C ARG A 186 18.16 -0.22 10.31
N GLU A 187 17.31 -0.01 9.30
CA GLU A 187 17.58 -0.42 7.92
C GLU A 187 18.67 0.41 7.24
N LYS A 188 19.03 1.59 7.79
CA LYS A 188 20.07 2.49 7.24
C LYS A 188 19.91 2.82 5.75
N THR A 189 18.68 2.93 5.29
CA THR A 189 18.32 3.29 3.90
C THR A 189 17.53 4.61 3.81
N GLY A 190 17.49 5.38 4.90
CA GLY A 190 16.70 6.60 5.02
C GLY A 190 15.20 6.32 4.93
N ALA A 191 14.43 7.28 4.40
CA ALA A 191 12.98 7.16 4.27
C ALA A 191 12.51 5.98 3.40
N ARG A 192 13.38 5.45 2.51
CA ARG A 192 13.08 4.24 1.73
C ARG A 192 12.89 3.00 2.61
N GLY A 193 13.55 2.96 3.78
CA GLY A 193 13.41 1.87 4.75
C GLY A 193 11.99 1.75 5.31
N LEU A 194 11.23 2.85 5.36
CA LEU A 194 9.83 2.84 5.81
C LEU A 194 8.99 1.92 4.94
N LEU A 195 9.16 1.95 3.61
CA LEU A 195 8.42 1.08 2.70
C LEU A 195 8.73 -0.40 2.96
N THR A 196 10.00 -0.74 3.18
CA THR A 196 10.42 -2.11 3.51
C THR A 196 9.77 -2.61 4.79
N VAL A 197 9.78 -1.81 5.86
CA VAL A 197 9.19 -2.15 7.14
C VAL A 197 7.67 -2.32 7.02
N PHE A 198 7.00 -1.41 6.32
CA PHE A 198 5.56 -1.47 6.10
C PHE A 198 5.16 -2.69 5.27
N GLU A 199 5.83 -2.97 4.15
CA GLU A 199 5.51 -4.14 3.33
C GLU A 199 5.74 -5.44 4.10
N LYS A 200 6.78 -5.51 4.94
CA LYS A 200 7.01 -6.69 5.78
C LYS A 200 5.89 -6.87 6.82
N LEU A 201 5.40 -5.78 7.42
CA LEU A 201 4.35 -5.84 8.43
C LEU A 201 2.98 -6.18 7.82
N PHE A 202 2.60 -5.47 6.77
CA PHE A 202 1.23 -5.49 6.25
C PHE A 202 1.00 -6.52 5.15
N ARG A 203 2.02 -7.23 4.65
CA ARG A 203 1.85 -8.26 3.61
C ARG A 203 0.75 -9.26 3.96
N ASP A 204 0.86 -9.88 5.14
CA ASP A 204 -0.08 -10.92 5.57
C ASP A 204 -1.45 -10.29 5.87
N TYR A 205 -1.48 -9.10 6.46
CA TYR A 205 -2.72 -8.35 6.72
C TYR A 205 -3.49 -8.04 5.44
N LYS A 206 -2.82 -7.56 4.38
CA LYS A 206 -3.44 -7.29 3.07
C LYS A 206 -4.04 -8.57 2.47
N TYR A 207 -3.39 -9.72 2.66
CA TYR A 207 -3.84 -11.00 2.12
C TYR A 207 -5.03 -11.57 2.90
N TYR A 208 -4.92 -11.68 4.23
CA TYR A 208 -5.91 -12.37 5.05
C TYR A 208 -7.11 -11.52 5.42
N LEU A 209 -6.93 -10.20 5.58
CA LEU A 209 -8.06 -9.34 5.92
C LEU A 209 -8.98 -9.09 4.72
N ALA A 210 -8.47 -9.24 3.50
CA ALA A 210 -9.29 -9.18 2.30
C ALA A 210 -10.34 -10.31 2.31
N GLY A 211 -11.60 -9.95 2.52
CA GLY A 211 -12.70 -10.91 2.63
C GLY A 211 -12.97 -11.45 4.05
N SER A 212 -12.29 -10.93 5.07
CA SER A 212 -12.51 -11.32 6.48
C SER A 212 -13.80 -10.77 7.11
N GLY A 213 -14.53 -9.91 6.39
CA GLY A 213 -15.71 -9.20 6.91
C GLY A 213 -15.40 -8.01 7.83
N LEU A 214 -14.14 -7.82 8.22
CA LEU A 214 -13.71 -6.67 9.02
C LEU A 214 -13.76 -5.38 8.20
N SER A 215 -14.29 -4.32 8.79
CA SER A 215 -14.39 -2.98 8.17
C SER A 215 -13.34 -2.00 8.69
N GLN A 216 -12.65 -2.32 9.78
CA GLN A 216 -11.67 -1.43 10.41
C GLN A 216 -10.42 -2.19 10.85
N LEU A 217 -9.26 -1.54 10.71
CA LEU A 217 -7.98 -2.02 11.22
C LEU A 217 -7.28 -0.90 12.00
N ARG A 218 -7.05 -1.12 13.29
CA ARG A 218 -6.28 -0.20 14.12
C ARG A 218 -4.86 -0.71 14.29
N VAL A 219 -3.89 0.09 13.85
CA VAL A 219 -2.46 -0.21 13.94
C VAL A 219 -1.92 0.33 15.26
N THR A 220 -1.82 -0.57 16.23
CA THR A 220 -1.34 -0.29 17.61
C THR A 220 0.12 -0.69 17.78
N GLY A 221 0.75 -0.27 18.88
CA GLY A 221 2.09 -0.73 19.23
C GLY A 221 2.18 -2.26 19.36
N GLU A 222 1.11 -2.89 19.86
CA GLU A 222 0.99 -4.35 19.95
C GLU A 222 1.04 -5.02 18.56
N LEU A 223 0.33 -4.46 17.57
CA LEU A 223 0.32 -4.98 16.20
C LEU A 223 1.74 -5.00 15.61
N VAL A 224 2.52 -3.95 15.86
CA VAL A 224 3.91 -3.87 15.37
C VAL A 224 4.82 -4.88 16.08
N ARG A 225 4.64 -5.10 17.39
CA ARG A 225 5.48 -6.03 18.18
C ARG A 225 5.12 -7.50 17.94
N GLU A 226 3.83 -7.82 17.84
CA GLU A 226 3.30 -9.19 17.74
C GLU A 226 2.30 -9.35 16.57
N PRO A 227 2.74 -9.15 15.30
CA PRO A 227 1.82 -9.07 14.17
C PRO A 227 1.03 -10.37 13.95
N LYS A 228 1.67 -11.54 14.06
CA LYS A 228 0.96 -12.82 13.86
C LYS A 228 -0.16 -13.03 14.89
N ARG A 229 0.12 -12.77 16.17
CA ARG A 229 -0.85 -12.94 17.25
C ARG A 229 -2.06 -12.03 17.09
N VAL A 230 -1.83 -10.78 16.68
CA VAL A 230 -2.91 -9.81 16.43
C VAL A 230 -3.72 -10.24 15.21
N LEU A 231 -3.07 -10.66 14.13
CA LEU A 231 -3.76 -11.14 12.93
C LEU A 231 -4.67 -12.35 13.23
N ASP A 232 -4.17 -13.35 13.96
CA ASP A 232 -4.96 -14.54 14.32
C ASP A 232 -6.21 -14.18 15.15
N ARG A 233 -6.07 -13.20 16.06
CA ARG A 233 -7.21 -12.65 16.82
C ARG A 233 -8.22 -11.97 15.90
N LEU A 234 -7.77 -11.10 15.01
CA LEU A 234 -8.62 -10.39 14.06
C LEU A 234 -9.38 -11.37 13.15
N MET A 235 -8.73 -12.43 12.67
CA MET A 235 -9.40 -13.46 11.86
C MET A 235 -10.47 -14.20 12.66
N THR A 236 -10.19 -14.53 13.93
CA THR A 236 -11.17 -15.15 14.83
C THR A 236 -12.36 -14.22 15.11
N GLU A 237 -12.11 -12.92 15.26
CA GLU A 237 -13.15 -11.91 15.44
C GLU A 237 -13.98 -11.72 14.16
N GLY A 238 -13.33 -11.67 12.99
CA GLY A 238 -14.00 -11.58 11.68
C GLY A 238 -14.97 -12.74 11.45
N HIS A 239 -14.54 -13.98 11.71
CA HIS A 239 -15.41 -15.15 11.61
C HIS A 239 -16.62 -15.09 12.55
N LYS A 240 -16.44 -14.56 13.77
CA LYS A 240 -17.56 -14.37 14.72
C LYS A 240 -18.53 -13.30 14.23
N LEU A 241 -18.01 -12.19 13.71
CA LEU A 241 -18.82 -11.09 13.20
C LEU A 241 -19.62 -11.52 11.97
N GLU A 242 -18.99 -12.28 11.08
CA GLU A 242 -19.65 -12.87 9.91
C GLU A 242 -20.77 -13.83 10.35
N ALA A 243 -20.51 -14.74 11.30
CA ALA A 243 -21.53 -15.65 11.83
C ALA A 243 -22.73 -14.88 12.43
N GLN A 244 -22.48 -13.85 13.24
CA GLN A 244 -23.54 -13.00 13.81
C GLN A 244 -24.35 -12.26 12.75
N THR A 245 -23.68 -11.77 11.70
CA THR A 245 -24.33 -11.05 10.61
C THR A 245 -25.24 -11.99 9.80
N LEU A 246 -24.78 -13.23 9.56
CA LEU A 246 -25.54 -14.26 8.87
C LEU A 246 -26.75 -14.69 9.68
N GLU A 247 -26.60 -14.94 10.99
CA GLU A 247 -27.71 -15.23 11.90
C GLU A 247 -28.74 -14.10 11.90
N ALA A 248 -28.29 -12.85 12.01
CA ALA A 248 -29.18 -11.68 11.98
C ALA A 248 -29.97 -11.57 10.66
N ALA A 249 -29.35 -11.87 9.52
CA ALA A 249 -30.03 -11.87 8.23
C ALA A 249 -31.12 -12.95 8.14
N VAL A 250 -30.85 -14.17 8.62
CA VAL A 250 -31.87 -15.24 8.68
C VAL A 250 -33.02 -14.86 9.62
N HIS A 251 -32.72 -14.28 10.78
CA HIS A 251 -33.75 -13.77 11.69
C HIS A 251 -34.59 -12.65 11.07
N GLN A 252 -33.98 -11.73 10.34
CA GLN A 252 -34.69 -10.66 9.65
C GLN A 252 -35.64 -11.20 8.58
N PHE A 253 -35.22 -12.24 7.84
CA PHE A 253 -36.10 -12.94 6.91
C PHE A 253 -37.30 -13.58 7.62
N ALA A 254 -37.06 -14.27 8.74
CA ALA A 254 -38.12 -14.91 9.53
C ALA A 254 -39.16 -13.90 10.05
N GLU A 255 -38.71 -12.76 10.58
CA GLU A 255 -39.60 -11.68 11.04
C GLU A 255 -40.41 -11.09 9.88
N LYS A 256 -39.77 -10.87 8.72
CA LYS A 256 -40.48 -10.40 7.51
C LYS A 256 -41.53 -11.41 7.06
N PHE A 257 -41.19 -12.70 7.02
CA PHE A 257 -42.14 -13.76 6.67
C PHE A 257 -43.34 -13.79 7.62
N LYS A 258 -43.10 -13.59 8.93
CA LYS A 258 -44.16 -13.48 9.94
C LYS A 258 -45.04 -12.27 9.74
N ALA A 259 -44.46 -11.10 9.43
CA ALA A 259 -45.21 -9.89 9.15
C ALA A 259 -46.08 -10.03 7.89
N ASP A 260 -45.54 -10.63 6.83
CA ASP A 260 -46.20 -10.74 5.53
C ASP A 260 -47.29 -11.83 5.52
N HIS A 261 -47.11 -12.92 6.29
CA HIS A 261 -47.97 -14.11 6.21
C HIS A 261 -48.66 -14.52 7.53
N GLY A 262 -48.33 -13.89 8.66
CA GLY A 262 -48.93 -14.21 9.97
C GLY A 262 -48.56 -15.61 10.49
N LEU A 263 -47.41 -16.14 10.07
CA LEU A 263 -46.88 -17.46 10.43
C LEU A 263 -45.43 -17.30 10.94
N GLU A 264 -45.11 -17.92 12.07
CA GLU A 264 -43.76 -17.83 12.64
C GLU A 264 -42.90 -19.00 12.16
N ILE A 265 -41.76 -18.67 11.54
CA ILE A 265 -40.74 -19.63 11.14
C ILE A 265 -39.51 -19.40 12.01
N VAL A 266 -38.94 -20.46 12.58
CA VAL A 266 -37.70 -20.40 13.36
C VAL A 266 -36.69 -21.35 12.77
N PHE A 267 -35.51 -20.83 12.42
CA PHE A 267 -34.41 -21.62 11.91
C PHE A 267 -33.55 -22.12 13.07
N ASP A 268 -33.21 -23.41 13.08
CA ASP A 268 -32.20 -23.92 14.00
C ASP A 268 -30.78 -23.68 13.47
N GLU A 269 -29.76 -23.93 14.31
CA GLU A 269 -28.35 -23.74 13.95
C GLU A 269 -27.94 -24.56 12.71
N THR A 270 -28.54 -25.74 12.51
CA THR A 270 -28.23 -26.60 11.36
C THR A 270 -28.78 -26.01 10.06
N ALA A 271 -29.97 -25.41 10.11
CA ALA A 271 -30.57 -24.72 8.97
C ALA A 271 -29.80 -23.45 8.62
N VAL A 272 -29.44 -22.62 9.61
CA VAL A 272 -28.66 -21.39 9.38
C VAL A 272 -27.36 -21.71 8.66
N ARG A 273 -26.58 -22.66 9.18
CA ARG A 273 -25.31 -23.08 8.57
C ARG A 273 -25.52 -23.57 7.12
N ARG A 274 -26.57 -24.37 6.89
CA ARG A 274 -26.85 -24.93 5.57
C ARG A 274 -27.31 -23.88 4.55
N LEU A 275 -28.07 -22.88 4.98
CA LEU A 275 -28.50 -21.75 4.15
C LEU A 275 -27.30 -20.94 3.65
N VAL A 276 -26.32 -20.69 4.53
CA VAL A 276 -25.09 -19.96 4.19
C VAL A 276 -24.29 -20.72 3.13
N GLU A 277 -24.03 -22.01 3.35
CA GLU A 277 -23.28 -22.85 2.42
C GLU A 277 -23.93 -22.87 1.03
N ARG A 278 -25.26 -23.03 0.95
CA ARG A 278 -25.97 -23.04 -0.33
C ARG A 278 -26.03 -21.67 -1.01
N ALA A 279 -26.24 -20.59 -0.26
CA ALA A 279 -26.28 -19.24 -0.82
C ALA A 279 -24.94 -18.88 -1.51
N GLN A 280 -23.81 -19.29 -0.92
CA GLN A 280 -22.49 -19.10 -1.53
C GLN A 280 -22.32 -19.89 -2.83
N VAL A 281 -22.75 -21.16 -2.85
CA VAL A 281 -22.70 -22.02 -4.05
C VAL A 281 -23.57 -21.45 -5.17
N GLU A 282 -24.77 -20.97 -4.85
CA GLU A 282 -25.72 -20.41 -5.81
C GLU A 282 -25.43 -18.94 -6.16
N ARG A 283 -24.43 -18.32 -5.51
CA ARG A 283 -24.02 -16.91 -5.70
C ARG A 283 -25.16 -15.91 -5.53
N MET A 284 -26.04 -16.17 -4.55
CA MET A 284 -27.15 -15.29 -4.19
C MET A 284 -26.89 -14.64 -2.82
N THR A 285 -27.48 -13.47 -2.58
CA THR A 285 -27.51 -12.93 -1.21
C THR A 285 -28.34 -13.86 -0.32
N LEU A 286 -28.02 -13.94 0.97
CA LEU A 286 -28.73 -14.83 1.89
C LEU A 286 -30.24 -14.54 1.92
N ASN A 287 -30.62 -13.26 1.84
CA ASN A 287 -32.02 -12.83 1.79
C ASN A 287 -32.73 -13.28 0.50
N ASP A 288 -32.12 -13.08 -0.67
CA ASP A 288 -32.71 -13.51 -1.94
C ASP A 288 -32.79 -15.03 -2.02
N PHE A 289 -31.77 -15.71 -1.50
CA PHE A 289 -31.73 -17.17 -1.43
C PHE A 289 -32.86 -17.71 -0.54
N CYS A 290 -33.04 -17.17 0.67
CA CYS A 290 -34.15 -17.55 1.55
C CYS A 290 -35.52 -17.28 0.90
N ALA A 291 -35.69 -16.11 0.27
CA ALA A 291 -36.93 -15.77 -0.42
C ALA A 291 -37.24 -16.73 -1.59
N HIS A 292 -36.21 -17.15 -2.33
CA HIS A 292 -36.36 -18.13 -3.40
C HIS A 292 -36.71 -19.53 -2.86
N LEU A 293 -35.97 -19.99 -1.85
CA LEU A 293 -36.09 -21.33 -1.29
C LEU A 293 -37.44 -21.55 -0.59
N PHE A 294 -37.96 -20.53 0.09
CA PHE A 294 -39.18 -20.62 0.90
C PHE A 294 -40.39 -19.94 0.26
N LYS A 295 -40.37 -19.65 -1.05
CA LYS A 295 -41.45 -18.95 -1.77
C LYS A 295 -42.85 -19.56 -1.59
N ASP A 296 -42.92 -20.90 -1.50
CA ASP A 296 -44.19 -21.65 -1.45
C ASP A 296 -44.57 -22.06 -0.02
N TYR A 297 -43.70 -21.79 0.97
CA TYR A 297 -43.92 -22.20 2.35
C TYR A 297 -45.16 -21.55 2.96
N GLN A 298 -45.49 -20.31 2.56
CA GLN A 298 -46.71 -19.64 3.02
C GLN A 298 -47.98 -20.45 2.74
N PHE A 299 -48.05 -21.16 1.60
CA PHE A 299 -49.24 -21.91 1.20
C PHE A 299 -49.33 -23.22 1.98
N GLY A 300 -48.24 -23.97 2.02
CA GLY A 300 -48.19 -25.25 2.75
C GLY A 300 -48.37 -25.08 4.26
N LEU A 301 -47.72 -24.09 4.87
CA LEU A 301 -47.83 -23.85 6.31
C LEU A 301 -49.22 -23.33 6.71
N ASN A 302 -49.90 -22.56 5.85
CA ASN A 302 -51.29 -22.15 6.09
C ASN A 302 -52.26 -23.35 6.08
N LEU A 303 -52.02 -24.37 5.24
CA LEU A 303 -52.78 -25.61 5.28
C LEU A 303 -52.57 -26.34 6.61
N VAL A 304 -51.31 -26.44 7.05
CA VAL A 304 -50.98 -27.06 8.36
C VAL A 304 -51.65 -26.31 9.50
N LYS A 305 -51.60 -24.98 9.51
CA LYS A 305 -52.29 -24.12 10.50
C LYS A 305 -53.79 -24.37 10.51
N LYS A 306 -54.43 -24.49 9.34
CA LYS A 306 -55.87 -24.76 9.23
C LYS A 306 -56.25 -26.12 9.82
N ASN A 307 -55.39 -27.13 9.67
CA ASN A 307 -55.66 -28.49 10.13
C ASN A 307 -55.30 -28.73 11.61
N THR A 308 -54.26 -28.06 12.11
CA THR A 308 -53.68 -28.35 13.45
C THR A 308 -53.76 -27.18 14.43
N GLY A 309 -54.04 -25.97 13.95
CA GLY A 309 -53.93 -24.73 14.74
C GLY A 309 -52.49 -24.24 14.96
N GLN A 310 -51.48 -24.97 14.49
CA GLN A 310 -50.08 -24.62 14.68
C GLN A 310 -49.70 -23.37 13.89
N THR A 311 -49.07 -22.40 14.55
CA THR A 311 -48.64 -21.12 13.96
C THR A 311 -47.14 -20.90 13.95
N LYS A 312 -46.38 -21.77 14.63
CA LYS A 312 -44.92 -21.73 14.74
C LYS A 312 -44.28 -23.00 14.20
N PHE A 313 -43.33 -22.86 13.29
CA PHE A 313 -42.68 -23.96 12.58
C PHE A 313 -41.15 -23.86 12.70
N VAL A 314 -40.51 -24.97 13.02
CA VAL A 314 -39.04 -25.05 13.11
C VAL A 314 -38.49 -25.60 11.80
N ILE A 315 -37.51 -24.91 11.23
CA ILE A 315 -36.83 -25.26 9.98
C ILE A 315 -35.44 -25.75 10.35
N ASN A 316 -35.13 -26.97 9.94
CA ASN A 316 -33.84 -27.64 10.14
C ASN A 316 -33.08 -27.78 8.81
N ALA A 317 -31.90 -28.39 8.83
CA ALA A 317 -31.11 -28.62 7.61
C ALA A 317 -31.87 -29.39 6.51
N GLU A 318 -32.74 -30.34 6.85
CA GLU A 318 -33.53 -31.12 5.87
C GLU A 318 -34.48 -30.22 5.06
N ALA A 319 -35.10 -29.24 5.73
CA ALA A 319 -35.95 -28.26 5.09
C ALA A 319 -35.19 -27.32 4.14
N VAL A 320 -33.88 -27.16 4.35
CA VAL A 320 -33.00 -26.38 3.47
C VAL A 320 -32.52 -27.21 2.28
N ASP A 321 -32.20 -28.49 2.50
CA ASP A 321 -31.73 -29.39 1.44
C ASP A 321 -32.86 -29.84 0.50
N ALA A 322 -34.04 -30.11 1.04
CA ALA A 322 -35.21 -30.59 0.29
C ALA A 322 -36.51 -29.86 0.70
N PRO A 323 -36.65 -28.57 0.37
CA PRO A 323 -37.72 -27.70 0.85
C PRO A 323 -39.12 -28.21 0.51
N ASP A 324 -39.35 -28.64 -0.72
CA ASP A 324 -40.67 -29.12 -1.19
C ASP A 324 -41.07 -30.43 -0.51
N LYS A 325 -40.10 -31.33 -0.32
CA LYS A 325 -40.31 -32.63 0.34
C LYS A 325 -40.66 -32.42 1.81
N PHE A 326 -39.88 -31.60 2.51
CA PHE A 326 -40.12 -31.27 3.91
C PHE A 326 -41.51 -30.64 4.11
N LEU A 327 -41.87 -29.66 3.27
CA LEU A 327 -43.17 -29.01 3.32
C LEU A 327 -44.32 -30.00 3.05
N SER A 328 -44.16 -30.88 2.06
CA SER A 328 -45.15 -31.91 1.74
C SER A 328 -45.35 -32.89 2.90
N GLU A 329 -44.29 -33.34 3.54
CA GLU A 329 -44.37 -34.24 4.70
C GLU A 329 -45.06 -33.56 5.90
N LEU A 330 -44.78 -32.28 6.14
CA LEU A 330 -45.47 -31.46 7.15
C LEU A 330 -46.98 -31.37 6.87
N VAL A 331 -47.36 -31.07 5.63
CA VAL A 331 -48.76 -31.00 5.21
C VAL A 331 -49.45 -32.35 5.37
N VAL A 332 -48.83 -33.45 4.92
CA VAL A 332 -49.41 -34.80 5.07
C VAL A 332 -49.60 -35.17 6.54
N ARG A 333 -48.61 -34.92 7.40
CA ARG A 333 -48.72 -35.15 8.85
C ARG A 333 -49.85 -34.34 9.49
N SER A 334 -50.16 -33.16 8.95
CA SER A 334 -51.26 -32.33 9.46
C SER A 334 -52.66 -32.92 9.21
N TYR A 335 -52.82 -33.72 8.15
CA TYR A 335 -54.09 -34.42 7.85
C TYR A 335 -54.24 -35.74 8.61
N TYR A 336 -53.12 -36.35 9.00
CA TYR A 336 -53.07 -37.61 9.75
C TYR A 336 -52.32 -37.43 11.08
N PRO A 337 -52.86 -36.65 12.02
CA PRO A 337 -52.26 -36.52 13.35
C PRO A 337 -52.28 -37.90 14.01
N VAL A 338 -51.09 -38.44 14.28
CA VAL A 338 -50.71 -39.71 14.95
C VAL A 338 -51.82 -40.37 15.81
N ALA A 339 -52.86 -40.90 15.17
CA ALA A 339 -53.90 -41.75 15.76
C ALA A 339 -54.05 -43.08 15.01
N MET A 340 -53.12 -43.41 14.12
CA MET A 340 -53.06 -44.69 13.38
C MET A 340 -51.64 -45.29 13.37
N ALA A 341 -50.92 -45.19 14.50
CA ALA A 341 -49.66 -45.92 14.72
C ALA A 341 -49.80 -47.10 15.71
N GLN A 342 -51.03 -47.46 16.07
CA GLN A 342 -51.34 -48.70 16.81
C GLN A 342 -52.53 -49.39 16.15
N LYS A 343 -52.28 -50.03 15.01
CA LYS A 343 -52.96 -51.20 14.42
C LYS A 343 -52.89 -51.13 12.89
N ALA A 344 -51.84 -51.73 12.35
CA ALA A 344 -51.90 -52.64 11.20
C ALA A 344 -50.62 -53.45 11.20
#